data_AF-A0A969HF43-F1
#
_entry.id   AF-A0A969HF43-F1
#
_cell.length_a   1.000
_cell.length_b   1.000
_cell.length_c   1.000
_cell.angle_alpha   90.00
_cell.angle_beta   90.00
_cell.angle_gamma   90.00
#
_symmetry.space_group_name_H-M   'P 1'
#
loop_
_entity.id
_entity.type
_entity.pdbx_description
1 polymer ?
#
loop_
_entity_poly.entity_id
_entity_poly.type
_entity_poly.pdbx_seq_one_letter_code
_entity_poly.pdbx_strand_id
1 'polypeptide(L)'
;MLFFSRLQWKLTLAYALSTVVTTVVLSAIGLGLLWYLNFGSNWLPHFIAGSLLKVGPSLAAYLEQSPPDRVGLNRWLRNVIADNNLVLNIPADESQSDSEFPSNFGPVVLMAVVDPQGRILAEYPAETTPPEAVLRTRITAEALSNLEAALRGQTDPGALAQRTADSHIFVAVPILKANQQLVGALFVELTYPVEESEFLWLVLRETILPVGGAMLVVGLIAGTLFGFIIARGLTRRLRTLAGATDAWSKGDFEVLIQDSSADELSQLARQLNHMALQLQNLLQTRQELATLEERNRLARDLHDSVKQQIFATAMQVGAARALLPQQPDTAQNHLLEAERLVHEAQQELTTLIRELRPAALEGQGLAAALRHYVTDWARQNKIKAEVRVQGERPLPLLSSRPCFGWPRRRWPISAGTVQRRQQKFIWRAAPARSV
;
A
#
# COMPACT_ATOMS: atom_id res chain seq x y z
N MET A 1 -9.91 -21.15 0.74
CA MET A 1 -10.58 -19.88 1.10
C MET A 1 -10.32 -19.41 2.54
N LEU A 2 -10.30 -20.30 3.54
CA LEU A 2 -10.15 -19.92 4.96
C LEU A 2 -8.86 -19.16 5.30
N PHE A 3 -7.73 -19.51 4.67
CA PHE A 3 -6.42 -18.89 4.95
C PHE A 3 -6.43 -17.36 4.74
N PHE A 4 -6.97 -16.89 3.62
CA PHE A 4 -7.01 -15.46 3.29
C PHE A 4 -7.97 -14.66 4.19
N SER A 5 -9.07 -15.27 4.67
CA SER A 5 -9.96 -14.63 5.64
C SER A 5 -9.29 -14.42 7.00
N ARG A 6 -8.48 -15.40 7.44
CA ARG A 6 -7.69 -15.30 8.68
C ARG A 6 -6.63 -14.21 8.59
N LEU A 7 -5.99 -14.06 7.43
CA LEU A 7 -4.98 -13.01 7.21
C LEU A 7 -5.61 -11.61 7.34
N GLN A 8 -6.79 -11.41 6.74
CA GLN A 8 -7.50 -10.13 6.79
C GLN A 8 -7.84 -9.70 8.23
N TRP A 9 -8.33 -10.65 9.04
CA TRP A 9 -8.64 -10.42 10.46
C TRP A 9 -7.39 -10.13 11.31
N LYS A 10 -6.27 -10.81 11.04
CA LYS A 10 -5.01 -10.56 11.76
C LYS A 10 -4.46 -9.16 11.47
N LEU A 11 -4.50 -8.73 10.20
CA LEU A 11 -4.03 -7.39 9.80
C LEU A 11 -4.91 -6.29 10.41
N THR A 12 -6.23 -6.41 10.32
CA THR A 12 -7.17 -5.45 10.93
C THR A 12 -6.96 -5.31 12.42
N LEU A 13 -6.82 -6.44 13.13
CA LEU A 13 -6.56 -6.44 14.57
C LEU A 13 -5.21 -5.82 14.91
N ALA A 14 -4.16 -6.08 14.13
CA ALA A 14 -2.85 -5.47 14.34
C ALA A 14 -2.88 -3.95 14.19
N TYR A 15 -3.57 -3.42 13.16
CA TYR A 15 -3.74 -1.98 12.98
C TYR A 15 -4.55 -1.35 14.12
N ALA A 16 -5.68 -1.96 14.51
CA ALA A 16 -6.49 -1.47 15.63
C ALA A 16 -5.69 -1.43 16.94
N LEU A 17 -4.93 -2.49 17.23
CA LEU A 17 -4.07 -2.56 18.41
C LEU A 17 -2.98 -1.48 18.38
N SER A 18 -2.34 -1.27 17.23
CA SER A 18 -1.34 -0.21 17.07
C SER A 18 -1.92 1.16 17.38
N THR A 19 -3.12 1.48 16.88
CA THR A 19 -3.76 2.78 17.13
C THR A 19 -4.08 2.99 18.61
N VAL A 20 -4.56 1.94 19.30
CA VAL A 20 -4.81 1.99 20.74
C VAL A 20 -3.51 2.28 21.50
N VAL A 21 -2.45 1.53 21.20
CA VAL A 21 -1.13 1.71 21.85
C VAL A 21 -0.60 3.12 21.62
N THR A 22 -0.63 3.62 20.38
CA THR A 22 -0.17 4.98 20.06
C THR A 22 -0.96 6.04 20.84
N THR A 23 -2.29 5.88 20.96
CA THR A 23 -3.14 6.84 21.69
C THR A 23 -2.82 6.86 23.18
N VAL A 24 -2.62 5.69 23.78
CA VAL A 24 -2.23 5.57 25.20
C VAL A 24 -0.85 6.19 25.45
N VAL A 25 0.13 5.91 24.59
CA VAL A 25 1.48 6.47 24.70
C VAL A 25 1.46 7.99 24.57
N LEU A 26 0.76 8.54 23.58
CA LEU A 26 0.63 9.99 23.42
C LEU A 26 -0.05 10.65 24.62
N SER A 27 -1.07 10.00 25.19
CA SER A 27 -1.76 10.48 26.39
C SER A 27 -0.82 10.51 27.61
N ALA A 28 0.00 9.47 27.78
CA ALA A 28 0.99 9.40 28.86
C ALA A 28 2.08 10.47 28.71
N ILE A 29 2.56 10.71 27.49
CA ILE A 29 3.51 11.80 27.19
C ILE A 29 2.88 13.16 27.51
N GLY A 30 1.63 13.39 27.11
CA GLY A 30 0.90 14.62 27.41
C GLY A 30 0.76 14.87 28.91
N LEU A 31 0.41 13.84 29.68
CA LEU A 31 0.33 13.92 31.14
C LEU A 31 1.70 14.27 31.77
N GLY A 32 2.77 13.61 31.33
CA GLY A 32 4.13 13.90 31.80
C GLY A 32 4.60 15.32 31.45
N LEU A 33 4.26 15.81 30.25
CA LEU A 33 4.57 17.18 29.82
C LEU A 33 3.83 18.21 30.67
N LEU A 34 2.53 18.00 30.93
CA LEU A 34 1.74 18.90 31.78
C LEU A 34 2.29 18.96 33.20
N TRP A 35 2.66 17.81 33.78
CA TRP A 35 3.32 17.77 35.08
C TRP A 35 4.66 18.51 35.06
N TYR A 36 5.51 18.29 34.04
CA TYR A 36 6.80 18.96 33.93
C TYR A 36 6.67 20.48 33.77
N LEU A 37 5.75 20.96 32.93
CA LEU A 37 5.49 22.38 32.76
C LEU A 37 4.96 23.02 34.05
N ASN A 38 4.17 22.28 34.82
CA ASN A 38 3.58 22.81 36.04
C ASN A 38 4.52 22.75 37.24
N PHE A 39 5.27 21.66 37.46
CA PHE A 39 6.12 21.45 38.65
C PHE A 39 7.62 21.31 38.37
N GLY A 40 7.99 20.71 37.24
CA GLY A 40 9.39 20.51 36.85
C GLY A 40 10.08 21.75 36.28
N SER A 41 9.34 22.84 36.03
CA SER A 41 9.86 24.05 35.41
C SER A 41 9.23 25.30 36.03
N ASN A 42 9.92 26.44 35.92
CA ASN A 42 9.39 27.74 36.35
C ASN A 42 8.45 28.38 35.31
N TRP A 43 7.96 27.61 34.32
CA TRP A 43 7.13 28.14 33.23
C TRP A 43 5.91 28.90 33.76
N LEU A 44 5.21 28.35 34.74
CA LEU A 44 3.99 28.95 35.29
C LEU A 44 4.25 30.31 35.97
N PRO A 45 5.19 30.46 36.92
CA PRO A 45 5.59 31.78 37.43
C PRO A 45 5.97 32.79 36.33
N HIS A 46 6.77 32.38 35.34
CA HIS A 46 7.21 33.27 34.25
C HIS A 46 6.03 33.72 33.37
N PHE A 47 5.08 32.82 33.12
CA PHE A 47 3.86 33.12 32.39
C PHE A 47 3.01 34.17 33.11
N ILE A 48 2.87 34.06 34.45
CA ILE A 48 2.14 35.05 35.26
C ILE A 48 2.85 36.41 35.21
N ALA A 49 4.17 36.45 35.41
CA ALA A 49 4.95 37.69 35.31
C ALA A 49 4.82 38.36 33.94
N GLY A 50 4.94 37.59 32.87
CA GLY A 50 4.76 38.07 31.50
C GLY A 50 3.35 38.61 31.22
N SER A 51 2.33 38.03 31.84
CA SER A 51 0.94 38.48 31.71
C SER A 51 0.70 39.78 32.51
N LEU A 52 1.21 39.85 33.74
CA LEU A 52 1.13 41.05 34.59
C LEU A 52 1.88 42.25 34.01
N LEU A 53 3.01 42.02 33.31
CA LEU A 53 3.75 43.09 32.60
C LEU A 53 2.88 43.83 31.59
N LYS A 54 1.92 43.14 30.94
CA LYS A 54 1.00 43.77 29.98
C LYS A 54 -0.04 44.66 30.64
N VAL A 55 -0.31 44.42 31.92
CA VAL A 55 -1.31 45.17 32.71
C VAL A 55 -0.70 46.44 33.32
N GLY A 56 0.61 46.46 33.57
CA GLY A 56 1.35 47.59 34.15
C GLY A 56 1.00 48.98 33.59
N PRO A 57 0.90 49.20 32.26
CA PRO A 57 0.56 50.51 31.70
C PRO A 57 -0.81 51.05 32.15
N SER A 58 -1.79 50.18 32.41
CA SER A 58 -3.12 50.60 32.89
C SER A 58 -3.09 51.11 34.34
N LEU A 59 -2.15 50.60 35.14
CA LEU A 59 -1.92 51.05 36.52
C LEU A 59 -1.14 52.36 36.58
N ALA A 60 -0.29 52.64 35.58
CA ALA A 60 0.50 53.86 35.52
C ALA A 60 -0.38 55.13 35.52
N ALA A 61 -1.55 55.10 34.85
CA ALA A 61 -2.49 56.22 34.80
C ALA A 61 -3.01 56.68 36.17
N TYR A 62 -3.15 55.76 37.13
CA TYR A 62 -3.59 56.09 38.50
C TYR A 62 -2.44 56.63 39.36
N LEU A 63 -1.21 56.23 39.06
CA LEU A 63 0.00 56.66 39.76
C LEU A 63 0.55 58.00 39.24
N GLU A 64 0.11 58.44 38.06
CA GLU A 64 0.52 59.72 37.47
C GLU A 64 -0.14 60.95 38.12
N GLN A 65 -1.25 60.76 38.83
CA GLN A 65 -1.91 61.83 39.57
C GLN A 65 -1.09 62.20 40.81
N SER A 66 -0.99 63.50 41.14
CA SER A 66 -0.29 63.99 42.34
C SER A 66 -1.29 64.69 43.27
N PRO A 67 -1.74 64.05 44.37
CA PRO A 67 -1.37 62.72 44.89
C PRO A 67 -1.98 61.55 44.08
N PRO A 68 -1.38 60.34 44.15
CA PRO A 68 -1.85 59.16 43.41
C PRO A 68 -3.27 58.75 43.83
N ASP A 69 -4.10 58.31 42.88
CA ASP A 69 -5.49 57.94 43.12
C ASP A 69 -5.60 56.56 43.79
N ARG A 70 -5.45 56.55 45.13
CA ARG A 70 -5.56 55.34 45.96
C ARG A 70 -6.95 54.70 45.89
N VAL A 71 -8.00 55.51 45.71
CA VAL A 71 -9.39 55.01 45.64
C VAL A 71 -9.60 54.27 44.31
N GLY A 72 -9.10 54.83 43.22
CA GLY A 72 -9.07 54.20 41.89
C GLY A 72 -8.26 52.91 41.89
N LEU A 73 -7.05 52.91 42.46
CA LEU A 73 -6.21 51.71 42.56
C LEU A 73 -6.88 50.58 43.37
N ASN A 74 -7.45 50.89 44.54
CA ASN A 74 -8.15 49.89 45.35
C ASN A 74 -9.41 49.35 44.65
N ARG A 75 -10.11 50.18 43.87
CA ARG A 75 -11.25 49.75 43.04
C ARG A 75 -10.77 48.83 41.92
N TRP A 76 -9.68 49.19 41.25
CA TRP A 76 -9.08 48.40 40.19
C TRP A 76 -8.65 47.03 40.71
N LEU A 77 -7.91 46.95 41.81
CA LEU A 77 -7.47 45.68 42.41
C LEU A 77 -8.64 44.74 42.72
N ARG A 78 -9.72 45.27 43.29
CA ARG A 78 -10.94 44.48 43.56
C ARG A 78 -11.60 43.99 42.28
N ASN A 79 -11.74 44.85 41.27
CA ASN A 79 -12.41 44.50 40.03
C ASN A 79 -11.63 43.42 39.25
N VAL A 80 -10.30 43.52 39.19
CA VAL A 80 -9.49 42.54 38.44
C VAL A 80 -9.57 41.14 39.06
N ILE A 81 -9.76 41.06 40.37
CA ILE A 81 -9.97 39.79 41.08
C ILE A 81 -11.41 39.30 40.92
N ALA A 82 -12.40 40.19 40.99
CA ALA A 82 -13.81 39.86 40.80
C ALA A 82 -14.12 39.37 39.37
N ASP A 83 -13.47 39.96 38.37
CA ASP A 83 -13.63 39.64 36.95
C ASP A 83 -12.73 38.48 36.50
N ASN A 84 -11.97 37.85 37.41
CA ASN A 84 -11.06 36.73 37.15
C ASN A 84 -10.01 37.01 36.04
N ASN A 85 -9.67 38.28 35.82
CA ASN A 85 -9.02 38.74 34.59
C ASN A 85 -7.47 38.80 34.68
N LEU A 86 -6.93 38.39 35.82
CA LEU A 86 -5.57 38.76 36.26
C LEU A 86 -4.44 38.01 35.54
N VAL A 87 -4.72 36.83 34.98
CA VAL A 87 -3.65 35.94 34.47
C VAL A 87 -3.86 35.48 33.03
N LEU A 88 -5.06 35.65 32.44
CA LEU A 88 -5.35 35.07 31.11
C LEU A 88 -6.02 35.98 30.08
N ASN A 89 -6.48 37.21 30.41
CA ASN A 89 -7.13 38.13 29.46
C ASN A 89 -8.01 37.42 28.42
N ILE A 90 -8.86 36.50 28.88
CA ILE A 90 -9.94 35.94 28.07
C ILE A 90 -11.08 36.93 28.26
N PRO A 91 -11.53 37.63 27.20
CA PRO A 91 -12.70 38.50 27.34
C PRO A 91 -13.87 37.63 27.79
N ALA A 92 -14.45 37.98 28.95
CA ALA A 92 -15.73 37.42 29.37
C ALA A 92 -16.77 37.93 28.38
N ASP A 93 -17.09 37.12 27.37
CA ASP A 93 -18.30 37.32 26.60
C ASP A 93 -19.47 37.04 27.54
N GLU A 94 -20.41 38.00 27.63
CA GLU A 94 -21.62 37.94 28.44
C GLU A 94 -22.57 36.86 27.90
N SER A 95 -22.25 35.57 28.06
CA SER A 95 -23.28 34.54 28.14
C SER A 95 -22.72 33.23 28.70
N GLN A 96 -23.52 32.67 29.63
CA GLN A 96 -23.40 31.35 30.25
C GLN A 96 -22.54 31.27 31.51
N SER A 97 -23.22 31.63 32.61
CA SER A 97 -23.21 30.87 33.85
C SER A 97 -23.17 29.35 33.60
N ASP A 98 -22.39 28.66 34.44
CA ASP A 98 -22.25 27.19 34.58
C ASP A 98 -21.12 26.51 33.79
N SER A 99 -20.10 27.26 33.34
CA SER A 99 -18.78 26.64 33.11
C SER A 99 -17.98 26.65 34.41
N GLU A 100 -17.92 25.52 35.11
CA GLU A 100 -16.89 25.20 36.10
C GLU A 100 -15.50 25.15 35.44
N PHE A 101 -14.98 26.31 35.05
CA PHE A 101 -13.54 26.50 34.90
C PHE A 101 -13.02 27.01 36.24
N PRO A 102 -12.12 26.27 36.93
CA PRO A 102 -11.72 26.64 38.28
C PRO A 102 -10.90 27.93 38.27
N SER A 103 -10.93 28.64 39.39
CA SER A 103 -9.93 29.62 39.82
C SER A 103 -8.52 28.97 39.86
N ASN A 104 -7.88 28.83 38.69
CA ASN A 104 -6.71 27.95 38.47
C ASN A 104 -5.42 28.36 39.20
N PHE A 105 -5.36 29.56 39.79
CA PHE A 105 -4.19 30.04 40.54
C PHE A 105 -4.41 30.11 42.06
N GLY A 106 -5.53 29.53 42.54
CA GLY A 106 -5.93 29.59 43.95
C GLY A 106 -6.20 31.01 44.43
N PRO A 107 -6.46 31.22 45.73
CA PRO A 107 -6.75 32.54 46.25
C PRO A 107 -5.52 33.45 46.12
N VAL A 108 -5.76 34.70 45.71
CA VAL A 108 -4.78 35.79 45.87
C VAL A 108 -4.62 36.02 47.37
N VAL A 109 -3.43 35.72 47.89
CA VAL A 109 -3.08 35.92 49.30
C VAL A 109 -2.86 37.40 49.56
N LEU A 110 -2.09 38.05 48.68
CA LEU A 110 -1.80 39.47 48.76
C LEU A 110 -1.56 40.05 47.38
N MET A 111 -2.20 41.18 47.09
CA MET A 111 -1.89 42.02 45.95
C MET A 111 -1.64 43.43 46.42
N ALA A 112 -0.49 44.01 46.09
CA ALA A 112 -0.15 45.35 46.53
C ALA A 112 0.48 46.16 45.41
N VAL A 113 0.03 47.41 45.26
CA VAL A 113 0.69 48.40 44.42
C VAL A 113 1.57 49.26 45.33
N VAL A 114 2.86 49.32 45.03
CA VAL A 114 3.83 50.09 45.81
C VAL A 114 4.44 51.22 45.01
N ASP A 115 4.82 52.29 45.71
CA ASP A 115 5.63 53.37 45.14
C ASP A 115 7.11 52.94 44.92
N PRO A 116 7.95 53.76 44.28
CA PRO A 116 9.37 53.43 44.06
C PRO A 116 10.17 53.24 45.36
N GLN A 117 9.65 53.74 46.50
CA GLN A 117 10.24 53.58 47.82
C GLN A 117 9.76 52.30 48.53
N GLY A 118 8.79 51.57 47.96
CA GLY A 118 8.23 50.33 48.50
C GLY A 118 7.08 50.54 49.50
N ARG A 119 6.49 51.74 49.57
CA ARG A 119 5.31 52.03 50.41
C ARG A 119 4.04 51.56 49.71
N ILE A 120 3.11 50.99 50.48
CA ILE A 120 1.86 50.43 49.96
C ILE A 120 0.89 51.57 49.61
N LEU A 121 0.56 51.71 48.32
CA LEU A 121 -0.42 52.68 47.82
C LEU A 121 -1.84 52.10 47.81
N ALA A 122 -1.96 50.83 47.46
CA ALA A 122 -3.20 50.07 47.42
C ALA A 122 -2.92 48.58 47.69
N GLU A 123 -3.86 47.89 48.34
CA GLU A 123 -3.72 46.47 48.66
C GLU A 123 -5.05 45.70 48.59
N TYR A 124 -4.94 44.39 48.35
CA TYR A 124 -6.03 43.44 48.39
C TYR A 124 -5.54 42.11 48.99
N PRO A 125 -6.28 41.48 49.93
CA PRO A 125 -7.48 41.99 50.61
C PRO A 125 -7.18 43.29 51.38
N ALA A 126 -8.17 44.18 51.52
CA ALA A 126 -7.96 45.43 52.23
C ALA A 126 -7.80 45.14 53.73
N GLU A 127 -6.57 45.20 54.24
CA GLU A 127 -6.31 45.14 55.67
C GLU A 127 -6.35 46.56 56.26
N THR A 128 -6.53 46.70 57.58
CA THR A 128 -6.46 48.00 58.27
C THR A 128 -5.01 48.47 58.41
N THR A 129 -4.29 48.48 57.30
CA THR A 129 -2.87 48.77 57.25
C THR A 129 -2.66 50.29 57.33
N PRO A 130 -1.73 50.79 58.17
CA PRO A 130 -1.46 52.22 58.25
C PRO A 130 -1.08 52.78 56.87
N PRO A 131 -1.52 54.01 56.51
CA PRO A 131 -1.29 54.63 55.20
C PRO A 131 0.17 54.80 54.72
N GLU A 132 1.16 54.30 55.45
CA GLU A 132 2.61 54.42 55.21
C GLU A 132 3.38 53.10 55.43
N ALA A 133 2.68 51.96 55.56
CA ALA A 133 3.34 50.67 55.71
C ALA A 133 4.21 50.33 54.49
N VAL A 134 5.40 49.81 54.75
CA VAL A 134 6.37 49.40 53.72
C VAL A 134 6.20 47.90 53.46
N LEU A 135 5.95 47.51 52.21
CA LEU A 135 5.69 46.11 51.86
C LEU A 135 6.87 45.18 52.23
N ARG A 136 8.09 45.72 52.20
CA ARG A 136 9.35 45.02 52.53
C ARG A 136 9.35 44.36 53.92
N THR A 137 8.56 44.87 54.88
CA THR A 137 8.51 44.30 56.25
C THR A 137 7.45 43.23 56.42
N ARG A 138 6.64 42.95 55.38
CA ARG A 138 5.50 42.01 55.43
C ARG A 138 5.67 40.79 54.51
N ILE A 139 6.69 40.79 53.66
CA ILE A 139 6.96 39.73 52.68
C ILE A 139 8.19 38.93 53.09
N THR A 140 8.29 37.69 52.60
CA THR A 140 9.44 36.82 52.81
C THR A 140 10.70 37.37 52.12
N ALA A 141 11.89 36.96 52.57
CA ALA A 141 13.15 37.32 51.93
C ALA A 141 13.20 36.88 50.44
N GLU A 142 12.57 35.75 50.13
CA GLU A 142 12.36 35.28 48.77
C GLU A 142 11.53 36.27 47.95
N ALA A 143 10.33 36.63 48.41
CA ALA A 143 9.46 37.59 47.75
C ALA A 143 10.08 39.00 47.61
N LEU A 144 10.91 39.40 48.57
CA LEU A 144 11.62 40.68 48.56
C LEU A 144 12.58 40.79 47.37
N SER A 145 13.27 39.71 47.00
CA SER A 145 14.19 39.69 45.86
C SER A 145 13.48 40.09 44.55
N ASN A 146 12.30 39.50 44.31
CA ASN A 146 11.48 39.79 43.13
C ASN A 146 10.97 41.23 43.15
N LEU A 147 10.52 41.71 44.31
CA LEU A 147 10.08 43.09 44.47
C LEU A 147 11.21 44.09 44.19
N GLU A 148 12.43 43.81 44.65
CA GLU A 148 13.59 44.65 44.35
C GLU A 148 13.99 44.61 42.88
N ALA A 149 13.89 43.45 42.22
CA ALA A 149 14.09 43.35 40.78
C ALA A 149 13.09 44.24 40.00
N ALA A 150 11.81 44.19 40.40
CA ALA A 150 10.77 45.05 39.83
C ALA A 150 11.03 46.55 40.10
N LEU A 151 11.40 46.93 41.33
CA LEU A 151 11.71 48.32 41.69
C LEU A 151 13.03 48.84 41.06
N ARG A 152 13.85 47.97 40.46
CA ARG A 152 14.98 48.36 39.59
C ARG A 152 14.57 48.51 38.13
N GLY A 153 13.29 48.30 37.79
CA GLY A 153 12.76 48.36 36.44
C GLY A 153 13.10 47.15 35.57
N GLN A 154 13.47 46.01 36.17
CA GLN A 154 13.74 44.78 35.40
C GLN A 154 12.45 44.25 34.78
N THR A 155 12.53 43.78 33.54
CA THR A 155 11.37 43.24 32.78
C THR A 155 11.54 41.75 32.46
N ASP A 156 12.63 41.12 32.90
CA ASP A 156 12.88 39.69 32.70
C ASP A 156 12.01 38.84 33.64
N PRO A 157 11.09 38.01 33.12
CA PRO A 157 10.17 37.22 33.94
C PRO A 157 10.86 36.34 34.99
N GLY A 158 12.10 35.89 34.74
CA GLY A 158 12.84 35.03 35.68
C GLY A 158 13.34 35.71 36.94
N ALA A 159 13.51 37.04 36.91
CA ALA A 159 13.83 37.83 38.10
C ALA A 159 12.58 38.36 38.83
N LEU A 160 11.44 38.32 38.14
CA LEU A 160 10.17 38.90 38.60
C LEU A 160 9.25 37.87 39.25
N ALA A 161 9.41 36.59 38.92
CA ALA A 161 8.53 35.52 39.37
C ALA A 161 9.31 34.29 39.85
N GLN A 162 8.87 33.73 40.98
CA GLN A 162 9.39 32.46 41.48
C GLN A 162 8.32 31.67 42.22
N ARG A 163 8.52 30.36 42.32
CA ARG A 163 7.73 29.48 43.16
C ARG A 163 8.52 29.10 44.41
N THR A 164 7.85 29.13 45.55
CA THR A 164 8.38 28.71 46.86
C THR A 164 7.95 27.29 47.19
N ALA A 165 8.67 26.65 48.13
CA ALA A 165 8.41 25.28 48.58
C ALA A 165 6.97 25.07 49.12
N ASP A 166 6.34 26.10 49.68
CA ASP A 166 5.01 26.04 50.29
C ASP A 166 3.86 26.25 49.28
N SER A 167 4.10 26.04 47.98
CA SER A 167 3.12 26.28 46.90
C SER A 167 2.71 27.75 46.70
N HIS A 168 3.43 28.70 47.30
CA HIS A 168 3.26 30.13 47.02
C HIS A 168 4.00 30.50 45.72
N ILE A 169 3.35 31.29 44.87
CA ILE A 169 3.96 31.91 43.70
C ILE A 169 4.03 33.41 43.97
N PHE A 170 5.24 33.93 44.01
CA PHE A 170 5.50 35.35 44.19
C PHE A 170 5.80 35.98 42.84
N VAL A 171 5.08 37.04 42.50
CA VAL A 171 5.28 37.79 41.27
C VAL A 171 5.32 39.27 41.57
N ALA A 172 6.38 39.94 41.18
CA ALA A 172 6.52 41.38 41.32
C ALA A 172 6.90 41.98 39.97
N VAL A 173 6.20 43.02 39.54
CA VAL A 173 6.32 43.54 38.18
C VAL A 173 6.45 45.06 38.20
N PRO A 174 7.38 45.67 37.45
CA PRO A 174 7.50 47.12 37.41
C PRO A 174 6.28 47.77 36.74
N ILE A 175 5.84 48.88 37.29
CA ILE A 175 4.87 49.77 36.66
C ILE A 175 5.66 50.90 35.99
N LEU A 176 5.78 50.81 34.67
CA LEU A 176 6.52 51.75 33.83
C LEU A 176 5.55 52.68 33.09
N LYS A 177 5.93 53.95 32.93
CA LYS A 177 5.25 54.87 32.01
C LYS A 177 5.56 54.53 30.55
N ALA A 178 4.86 55.17 29.63
CA ALA A 178 5.13 55.11 28.20
C ALA A 178 6.59 55.47 27.83
N ASN A 179 7.28 56.29 28.63
CA ASN A 179 8.69 56.66 28.46
C ASN A 179 9.67 55.72 29.20
N GLN A 180 9.24 54.55 29.65
CA GLN A 180 10.01 53.57 30.44
C GLN A 180 10.47 54.07 31.83
N GLN A 181 9.93 55.18 32.32
CA GLN A 181 10.21 55.63 33.68
C GLN A 181 9.41 54.80 34.71
N LEU A 182 10.10 54.33 35.75
CA LEU A 182 9.47 53.61 36.86
C LEU A 182 8.60 54.54 37.71
N VAL A 183 7.36 54.12 37.96
CA VAL A 183 6.40 54.84 38.81
C VAL A 183 6.02 54.04 40.06
N GLY A 184 6.25 52.72 40.04
CA GLY A 184 5.96 51.83 41.14
C GLY A 184 6.14 50.37 40.75
N ALA A 185 5.66 49.46 41.58
CA ALA A 185 5.61 48.03 41.26
C ALA A 185 4.27 47.42 41.71
N LEU A 186 3.82 46.41 40.98
CA LEU A 186 2.71 45.54 41.35
C LEU A 186 3.28 44.25 41.93
N PHE A 187 2.94 43.96 43.17
CA PHE A 187 3.26 42.69 43.84
C PHE A 187 2.01 41.83 43.93
N VAL A 188 2.16 40.54 43.63
CA VAL A 188 1.10 39.54 43.68
C VAL A 188 1.66 38.28 44.32
N GLU A 189 0.99 37.82 45.36
CA GLU A 189 1.19 36.53 46.02
C GLU A 189 -0.05 35.67 45.82
N LEU A 190 0.16 34.48 45.26
CA LEU A 190 -0.87 33.50 44.95
C LEU A 190 -0.51 32.18 45.61
N THR A 191 -1.49 31.46 46.17
CA THR A 191 -1.30 30.07 46.59
C THR A 191 -1.74 29.15 45.47
N TYR A 192 -0.81 28.35 44.93
CA TYR A 192 -1.17 27.33 43.95
C TYR A 192 -1.98 26.24 44.67
N PRO A 193 -3.27 26.03 44.32
CA PRO A 193 -4.21 25.31 45.17
C PRO A 193 -4.11 23.78 45.05
N VAL A 194 -3.18 23.29 44.23
CA VAL A 194 -3.07 21.86 43.91
C VAL A 194 -1.70 21.36 44.32
N GLU A 195 -1.68 20.44 45.29
CA GLU A 195 -0.47 19.70 45.62
C GLU A 195 0.01 18.88 44.42
N GLU A 196 1.32 18.66 44.34
CA GLU A 196 1.94 17.89 43.25
C GLU A 196 1.32 16.49 43.10
N SER A 197 0.95 15.86 44.22
CA SER A 197 0.33 14.54 44.29
C SER A 197 -1.10 14.51 43.75
N GLU A 198 -1.88 15.57 43.98
CA GLU A 198 -3.27 15.70 43.53
C GLU A 198 -3.38 16.13 42.07
N PHE A 199 -2.40 16.88 41.58
CA PHE A 199 -2.41 17.40 40.21
C PHE A 199 -2.51 16.29 39.17
N LEU A 200 -1.74 15.21 39.33
CA LEU A 200 -1.77 14.08 38.39
C LEU A 200 -3.16 13.44 38.33
N TRP A 201 -3.81 13.25 39.48
CA TRP A 201 -5.15 12.68 39.55
C TRP A 201 -6.21 13.60 38.94
N LEU A 202 -6.12 14.89 39.21
CA LEU A 202 -7.03 15.89 38.66
C LEU A 202 -6.94 15.96 37.13
N VAL A 203 -5.73 16.10 36.58
CA VAL A 203 -5.49 16.15 35.14
C VAL A 203 -5.88 14.83 34.48
N LEU A 204 -5.60 13.70 35.14
CA LEU A 204 -6.00 12.39 34.64
C LEU A 204 -7.53 12.28 34.53
N ARG A 205 -8.28 12.67 35.56
CA ARG A 205 -9.74 12.55 35.61
C ARG A 205 -10.46 13.54 34.70
N GLU A 206 -10.09 14.82 34.78
CA GLU A 206 -10.85 15.89 34.12
C GLU A 206 -10.40 16.14 32.67
N THR A 207 -9.22 15.65 32.27
CA THR A 207 -8.68 15.91 30.93
C THR A 207 -8.28 14.63 30.21
N ILE A 208 -7.33 13.87 30.74
CA ILE A 208 -6.74 12.74 29.99
C ILE A 208 -7.73 11.60 29.78
N LEU A 209 -8.51 11.21 30.78
CA LEU A 209 -9.51 10.14 30.63
C LEU A 209 -10.64 10.49 29.64
N PRO A 210 -11.32 11.66 29.72
CA PRO A 210 -12.40 11.97 28.78
C PRO A 210 -11.87 12.20 27.35
N VAL A 211 -10.81 12.99 27.20
CA VAL A 211 -10.22 13.28 25.88
C VAL A 211 -9.56 12.04 25.30
N GLY A 212 -8.74 11.34 26.09
CA GLY A 212 -8.09 10.10 25.69
C GLY A 212 -9.09 9.00 25.39
N GLY A 213 -10.17 8.88 26.16
CA GLY A 213 -11.28 7.97 25.90
C GLY A 213 -11.98 8.25 24.57
N ALA A 214 -12.32 9.52 24.30
CA ALA A 214 -12.89 9.92 23.02
C ALA A 214 -11.93 9.65 21.84
N MET A 215 -10.65 10.00 21.99
CA MET A 215 -9.62 9.71 20.99
C MET A 215 -9.43 8.21 20.76
N LEU A 216 -9.53 7.39 21.80
CA LEU A 216 -9.45 5.93 21.70
C LEU A 216 -10.63 5.36 20.90
N VAL A 217 -11.85 5.84 21.15
CA VAL A 217 -13.03 5.41 20.39
C VAL A 217 -12.89 5.79 18.92
N VAL A 218 -12.54 7.04 18.62
CA VAL A 218 -12.32 7.52 17.25
C VAL A 218 -11.17 6.76 16.58
N GLY A 219 -10.06 6.57 17.28
CA GLY A 219 -8.90 5.84 16.82
C GLY A 219 -9.21 4.37 16.54
N LEU A 220 -10.02 3.71 17.37
CA LEU A 220 -10.44 2.33 17.14
C LEU A 220 -11.32 2.22 15.90
N ILE A 221 -12.27 3.13 15.71
CA ILE A 221 -13.13 3.17 14.51
C ILE A 221 -12.28 3.43 13.26
N ALA A 222 -11.42 4.44 13.30
CA ALA A 222 -10.55 4.79 12.17
C ALA A 222 -9.57 3.66 11.84
N GLY A 223 -8.92 3.08 12.86
CA GLY A 223 -7.94 2.00 12.72
C GLY A 223 -8.56 0.70 12.20
N THR A 224 -9.76 0.33 12.67
CA THR A 224 -10.49 -0.83 12.15
C THR A 224 -10.96 -0.63 10.71
N LEU A 225 -11.50 0.55 10.38
CA LEU A 225 -11.93 0.90 9.02
C LEU A 225 -10.74 0.89 8.04
N PHE A 226 -9.66 1.58 8.40
CA PHE A 226 -8.44 1.64 7.61
C PHE A 226 -7.81 0.26 7.42
N GLY A 227 -7.65 -0.48 8.53
CA GLY A 227 -7.16 -1.85 8.50
C GLY A 227 -8.02 -2.75 7.61
N PHE A 228 -9.35 -2.58 7.61
CA PHE A 228 -10.26 -3.40 6.81
C PHE A 228 -10.09 -3.11 5.31
N ILE A 229 -9.99 -1.83 4.93
CA ILE A 229 -9.79 -1.41 3.55
C ILE A 229 -8.46 -1.96 3.01
N ILE A 230 -7.35 -1.75 3.73
CA ILE A 230 -6.01 -2.20 3.34
C ILE A 230 -5.95 -3.73 3.27
N ALA A 231 -6.40 -4.41 4.32
CA ALA A 231 -6.34 -5.87 4.39
C ALA A 231 -7.22 -6.50 3.30
N ARG A 232 -8.40 -5.94 3.00
CA ARG A 232 -9.26 -6.41 1.91
C ARG A 232 -8.59 -6.23 0.54
N GLY A 233 -7.97 -5.07 0.30
CA GLY A 233 -7.24 -4.79 -0.94
C GLY A 233 -6.10 -5.78 -1.19
N LEU A 234 -5.20 -5.92 -0.22
CA LEU A 234 -4.06 -6.83 -0.29
C LEU A 234 -4.50 -8.29 -0.47
N THR A 235 -5.49 -8.73 0.31
CA THR A 235 -5.99 -10.12 0.27
C THR A 235 -6.62 -10.46 -1.07
N ARG A 236 -7.35 -9.53 -1.70
CA ARG A 236 -7.93 -9.75 -3.03
C ARG A 236 -6.86 -9.96 -4.10
N ARG A 237 -5.78 -9.17 -4.05
CA ARG A 237 -4.67 -9.26 -5.00
C ARG A 237 -3.87 -10.54 -4.83
N LEU A 238 -3.53 -10.90 -3.58
CA LEU A 238 -2.89 -12.18 -3.28
C LEU A 238 -3.73 -13.39 -3.72
N ARG A 239 -5.06 -13.33 -3.57
CA ARG A 239 -5.95 -14.40 -4.06
C ARG A 239 -5.94 -14.52 -5.58
N THR A 240 -5.81 -13.40 -6.29
CA THR A 240 -5.71 -13.38 -7.75
C THR A 240 -4.40 -14.01 -8.21
N LEU A 241 -3.28 -13.64 -7.57
CA LEU A 241 -1.97 -14.26 -7.79
C LEU A 241 -2.01 -15.77 -7.54
N ALA A 242 -2.56 -16.18 -6.39
CA ALA A 242 -2.69 -17.59 -6.02
C ALA A 242 -3.56 -18.39 -7.01
N GLY A 243 -4.65 -17.78 -7.51
CA GLY A 243 -5.50 -18.40 -8.52
C GLY A 243 -4.79 -18.62 -9.86
N ALA A 244 -4.03 -17.63 -10.32
CA ALA A 244 -3.23 -17.77 -11.54
C ALA A 244 -2.13 -18.83 -11.39
N THR A 245 -1.41 -18.85 -10.25
CA THR A 245 -0.38 -19.88 -10.00
C THR A 245 -0.97 -21.29 -9.89
N ASP A 246 -2.17 -21.44 -9.32
CA ASP A 246 -2.89 -22.72 -9.32
C ASP A 246 -3.26 -23.18 -10.74
N ALA A 247 -3.72 -22.27 -11.61
CA ALA A 247 -3.97 -22.56 -13.02
C ALA A 247 -2.68 -22.98 -13.76
N TRP A 248 -1.58 -22.24 -13.57
CA TRP A 248 -0.27 -22.60 -14.13
C TRP A 248 0.22 -23.96 -13.65
N SER A 249 -0.01 -24.33 -12.39
CA SER A 249 0.36 -25.65 -11.86
C SER A 249 -0.38 -26.80 -12.54
N LYS A 250 -1.56 -26.52 -13.09
CA LYS A 250 -2.39 -27.47 -13.85
C LYS A 250 -2.08 -27.45 -15.35
N GLY A 251 -1.10 -26.65 -15.77
CA GLY A 251 -0.64 -26.52 -17.16
C GLY A 251 -1.38 -25.46 -17.99
N ASP A 252 -2.31 -24.72 -17.39
CA ASP A 252 -3.01 -23.62 -18.06
C ASP A 252 -2.23 -22.31 -17.90
N PHE A 253 -1.32 -22.04 -18.83
CA PHE A 253 -0.47 -20.84 -18.84
C PHE A 253 -1.10 -19.63 -19.55
N GLU A 254 -2.34 -19.74 -20.04
CA GLU A 254 -3.02 -18.62 -20.72
C GLU A 254 -3.56 -17.58 -19.73
N VAL A 255 -3.77 -17.98 -18.48
CA VAL A 255 -4.21 -17.10 -17.41
C VAL A 255 -3.10 -16.12 -17.04
N LEU A 256 -3.32 -14.83 -17.30
CA LEU A 256 -2.39 -13.75 -16.93
C LEU A 256 -2.96 -12.92 -15.79
N ILE A 257 -2.09 -12.54 -14.85
CA ILE A 257 -2.47 -11.62 -13.77
C ILE A 257 -2.51 -10.20 -14.34
N GLN A 258 -3.68 -9.57 -14.27
CA GLN A 258 -3.86 -8.16 -14.60
C GLN A 258 -3.92 -7.35 -13.31
N ASP A 259 -2.83 -6.63 -12.99
CA ASP A 259 -2.76 -5.71 -11.87
C ASP A 259 -2.24 -4.35 -12.36
N SER A 260 -3.07 -3.32 -12.23
CA SER A 260 -2.78 -1.96 -12.65
C SER A 260 -2.11 -1.11 -11.57
N SER A 261 -1.79 -1.70 -10.41
CA SER A 261 -1.18 -0.96 -9.31
C SER A 261 0.31 -0.67 -9.62
N ALA A 262 0.86 0.38 -9.00
CA ALA A 262 2.23 0.83 -9.21
C ALA A 262 3.13 0.48 -8.00
N ASP A 263 3.04 -0.75 -7.51
CA ASP A 263 3.75 -1.23 -6.33
C ASP A 263 4.54 -2.53 -6.58
N GLU A 264 5.26 -3.00 -5.56
CA GLU A 264 6.12 -4.19 -5.61
C GLU A 264 5.33 -5.46 -5.93
N LEU A 265 4.08 -5.53 -5.47
CA LEU A 265 3.21 -6.68 -5.72
C LEU A 265 2.82 -6.75 -7.21
N SER A 266 2.67 -5.61 -7.88
CA SER A 266 2.43 -5.54 -9.33
C SER A 266 3.69 -5.85 -10.13
N GLN A 267 4.87 -5.47 -9.63
CA GLN A 267 6.15 -5.90 -10.21
C GLN A 267 6.30 -7.43 -10.15
N LEU A 268 6.00 -8.03 -8.99
CA LEU A 268 5.98 -9.48 -8.83
C LEU A 268 4.97 -10.13 -9.79
N ALA A 269 3.76 -9.58 -9.93
CA ALA A 269 2.76 -10.08 -10.87
C ALA A 269 3.29 -10.11 -12.32
N ARG A 270 3.97 -9.04 -12.75
CA ARG A 270 4.58 -8.96 -14.10
C ARG A 270 5.71 -9.98 -14.28
N GLN A 271 6.58 -10.16 -13.28
CA GLN A 271 7.65 -11.15 -13.33
C GLN A 271 7.10 -12.58 -13.40
N LEU A 272 6.06 -12.87 -12.60
CA LEU A 272 5.37 -14.16 -12.63
C LEU A 272 4.70 -14.42 -13.99
N ASN A 273 4.02 -13.44 -14.57
CA ASN A 273 3.48 -13.55 -15.93
C ASN A 273 4.58 -13.83 -16.96
N HIS A 274 5.73 -13.16 -16.85
CA HIS A 274 6.85 -13.40 -17.76
C HIS A 274 7.37 -14.83 -17.65
N MET A 275 7.50 -15.34 -16.42
CA MET A 275 7.90 -16.73 -16.16
C MET A 275 6.90 -17.73 -16.75
N ALA A 276 5.59 -17.48 -16.58
CA ALA A 276 4.54 -18.34 -17.13
C ALA A 276 4.63 -18.43 -18.67
N LEU A 277 4.81 -17.28 -19.34
CA LEU A 277 4.99 -17.22 -20.80
C LEU A 277 6.29 -17.90 -21.27
N GLN A 278 7.39 -17.75 -20.53
CA GLN A 278 8.64 -18.45 -20.83
C GLN A 278 8.48 -19.96 -20.69
N LEU A 279 7.81 -20.43 -19.64
CA LEU A 279 7.56 -21.84 -19.42
C LEU A 279 6.67 -22.43 -20.51
N GLN A 280 5.60 -21.72 -20.91
CA GLN A 280 4.74 -22.12 -22.02
C GLN A 280 5.54 -22.28 -23.32
N ASN A 281 6.38 -21.29 -23.67
CA ASN A 281 7.24 -21.37 -24.85
C ASN A 281 8.22 -22.54 -24.77
N LEU A 282 8.86 -22.77 -23.62
CA LEU A 282 9.78 -23.89 -23.44
C LEU A 282 9.10 -25.25 -23.61
N LEU A 283 7.89 -25.41 -23.07
CA LEU A 283 7.09 -26.62 -23.22
C LEU A 283 6.71 -26.84 -24.69
N GLN A 284 6.27 -25.78 -25.39
CA GLN A 284 5.95 -25.85 -26.81
C GLN A 284 7.18 -26.25 -27.64
N THR A 285 8.31 -25.59 -27.44
CA THR A 285 9.56 -25.91 -28.15
C THR A 285 10.01 -27.34 -27.86
N ARG A 286 9.91 -27.82 -26.61
CA ARG A 286 10.23 -29.21 -26.29
C ARG A 286 9.32 -30.21 -27.00
N GLN A 287 8.02 -29.91 -27.08
CA GLN A 287 7.08 -30.76 -27.79
C GLN A 287 7.42 -30.82 -29.29
N GLU A 288 7.72 -29.67 -29.90
CA GLU A 288 8.15 -29.60 -31.30
C GLU A 288 9.44 -30.39 -31.54
N LEU A 289 10.46 -30.23 -30.68
CA LEU A 289 11.71 -30.99 -30.76
C LEU A 289 11.48 -32.50 -30.60
N ALA A 290 10.69 -32.92 -29.61
CA ALA A 290 10.36 -34.33 -29.42
C ALA A 290 9.66 -34.92 -30.66
N THR A 291 8.76 -34.17 -31.30
CA THR A 291 8.12 -34.63 -32.54
C THR A 291 9.09 -34.73 -33.72
N LEU A 292 10.09 -33.85 -33.79
CA LEU A 292 11.14 -33.90 -34.83
C LEU A 292 12.12 -35.06 -34.58
N GLU A 293 12.51 -35.30 -33.34
CA GLU A 293 13.36 -36.42 -32.95
C GLU A 293 12.69 -37.76 -33.28
N GLU A 294 11.39 -37.90 -32.97
CA GLU A 294 10.59 -39.07 -33.31
C GLU A 294 10.56 -39.31 -34.83
N ARG A 295 10.27 -38.26 -35.61
CA ARG A 295 10.29 -38.33 -37.08
C ARG A 295 11.64 -38.74 -37.63
N ASN A 296 12.74 -38.19 -37.08
CA ASN A 296 14.09 -38.55 -37.50
C ASN A 296 14.46 -39.98 -37.11
N ARG A 297 14.00 -40.46 -35.96
CA ARG A 297 14.17 -41.87 -35.57
C ARG A 297 13.47 -42.79 -36.56
N LEU A 298 12.19 -42.55 -36.83
CA LEU A 298 11.41 -43.31 -37.82
C LEU A 298 12.04 -43.30 -39.21
N ALA A 299 12.56 -42.15 -39.67
CA ALA A 299 13.25 -42.06 -40.96
C ALA A 299 14.55 -42.89 -41.00
N ARG A 300 15.28 -42.99 -39.89
CA ARG A 300 16.49 -43.81 -39.78
C ARG A 300 16.14 -45.31 -39.78
N ASP A 301 15.17 -45.71 -38.97
CA ASP A 301 14.69 -47.09 -38.90
C ASP A 301 14.20 -47.56 -40.28
N LEU A 302 13.48 -46.68 -41.01
CA LEU A 302 13.07 -46.92 -42.40
C LEU A 302 14.27 -47.13 -43.33
N HIS A 303 15.24 -46.22 -43.31
CA HIS A 303 16.41 -46.28 -44.19
C HIS A 303 17.20 -47.58 -43.98
N ASP A 304 17.32 -48.03 -42.73
CA ASP A 304 18.06 -49.24 -42.40
C ASP A 304 17.31 -50.51 -42.81
N SER A 305 15.99 -50.59 -42.59
CA SER A 305 15.15 -51.72 -43.06
C SER A 305 15.15 -51.84 -44.59
N VAL A 306 14.91 -50.72 -45.30
CA VAL A 306 14.89 -50.69 -46.77
C VAL A 306 16.24 -51.08 -47.35
N LYS A 307 17.36 -50.62 -46.78
CA LYS A 307 18.71 -51.04 -47.19
C LYS A 307 18.92 -52.54 -47.05
N GLN A 308 18.48 -53.14 -45.94
CA GLN A 308 18.61 -54.58 -45.70
C GLN A 308 17.83 -55.38 -46.74
N GLN A 309 16.59 -54.97 -47.05
CA GLN A 309 15.75 -55.62 -48.04
C GLN A 309 16.32 -55.48 -49.47
N ILE A 310 16.83 -54.30 -49.84
CA ILE A 310 17.49 -54.08 -51.14
C ILE A 310 18.74 -54.95 -51.25
N PHE A 311 19.55 -55.04 -50.19
CA PHE A 311 20.74 -55.89 -50.18
C PHE A 311 20.40 -57.38 -50.35
N ALA A 312 19.41 -57.88 -49.59
CA ALA A 312 18.93 -59.26 -49.71
C ALA A 312 18.39 -59.54 -51.13
N THR A 313 17.61 -58.62 -51.70
CA THR A 313 17.11 -58.72 -53.08
C THR A 313 18.27 -58.81 -54.08
N ALA A 314 19.27 -57.93 -53.96
CA ALA A 314 20.43 -57.95 -54.86
C ALA A 314 21.22 -59.26 -54.77
N MET A 315 21.34 -59.84 -53.57
CA MET A 315 21.95 -61.16 -53.36
C MET A 315 21.16 -62.29 -54.04
N GLN A 316 19.83 -62.30 -53.90
CA GLN A 316 18.96 -63.29 -54.54
C GLN A 316 19.06 -63.22 -56.07
N VAL A 317 19.02 -62.00 -56.64
CA VAL A 317 19.21 -61.78 -58.09
C VAL A 317 20.60 -62.22 -58.56
N GLY A 318 21.64 -61.95 -57.77
CA GLY A 318 23.00 -62.39 -58.04
C GLY A 318 23.13 -63.92 -58.07
N ALA A 319 22.53 -64.61 -57.10
CA ALA A 319 22.49 -66.07 -57.02
C ALA A 319 21.72 -66.68 -58.20
N ALA A 320 20.55 -66.13 -58.53
CA ALA A 320 19.78 -66.54 -59.70
C ALA A 320 20.62 -66.44 -60.99
N ARG A 321 21.33 -65.32 -61.19
CA ARG A 321 22.17 -65.11 -62.37
C ARG A 321 23.33 -66.11 -62.47
N ALA A 322 23.92 -66.51 -61.34
CA ALA A 322 25.01 -67.48 -61.31
C ALA A 322 24.52 -68.91 -61.59
N LEU A 323 23.33 -69.27 -61.11
CA LEU A 323 22.76 -70.61 -61.23
C LEU A 323 22.00 -70.85 -62.54
N LEU A 324 21.53 -69.79 -63.22
CA LEU A 324 20.73 -69.86 -64.45
C LEU A 324 21.28 -70.81 -65.53
N PRO A 325 22.61 -70.88 -65.81
CA PRO A 325 23.13 -71.75 -66.87
C PRO A 325 23.15 -73.24 -66.50
N GLN A 326 23.12 -73.57 -65.21
CA GLN A 326 23.38 -74.93 -64.69
C GLN A 326 22.17 -75.54 -63.99
N GLN A 327 21.36 -74.72 -63.32
CA GLN A 327 20.23 -75.12 -62.50
C GLN A 327 19.08 -74.09 -62.64
N PRO A 328 18.32 -74.14 -63.76
CA PRO A 328 17.29 -73.15 -64.05
C PRO A 328 16.16 -73.13 -63.01
N ASP A 329 15.75 -74.29 -62.46
CA ASP A 329 14.69 -74.37 -61.45
C ASP A 329 15.11 -73.68 -60.12
N THR A 330 16.35 -73.91 -59.68
CA THR A 330 16.91 -73.25 -58.48
C THR A 330 17.05 -71.73 -58.71
N ALA A 331 17.47 -71.32 -59.91
CA ALA A 331 17.54 -69.91 -60.27
C ALA A 331 16.17 -69.21 -60.26
N GLN A 332 15.11 -69.92 -60.69
CA GLN A 332 13.74 -69.41 -60.65
C GLN A 332 13.24 -69.21 -59.21
N ASN A 333 13.57 -70.13 -58.29
CA ASN A 333 13.25 -69.96 -56.86
C ASN A 333 13.93 -68.72 -56.25
N HIS A 334 15.18 -68.43 -56.60
CA HIS A 334 15.86 -67.22 -56.16
C HIS A 334 15.22 -65.94 -56.72
N LEU A 335 14.70 -65.96 -57.95
CA LEU A 335 13.96 -64.82 -58.53
C LEU A 335 12.61 -64.60 -57.83
N LEU A 336 11.88 -65.66 -57.52
CA LEU A 336 10.62 -65.57 -56.77
C LEU A 336 10.86 -65.01 -55.36
N GLU A 337 11.94 -65.41 -54.70
CA GLU A 337 12.31 -64.88 -53.40
C GLU A 337 12.73 -63.40 -53.47
N ALA A 338 13.47 -63.00 -54.52
CA ALA A 338 13.76 -61.59 -54.78
C ALA A 338 12.48 -60.76 -54.97
N GLU A 339 11.51 -61.29 -55.73
CA GLU A 339 10.20 -60.63 -55.94
C GLU A 339 9.42 -60.49 -54.63
N ARG A 340 9.42 -61.53 -53.79
CA ARG A 340 8.82 -61.49 -52.44
C ARG A 340 9.44 -60.38 -51.58
N LEU A 341 10.77 -60.32 -51.52
CA LEU A 341 11.50 -59.31 -50.74
C LEU A 341 11.23 -57.88 -51.22
N VAL A 342 11.11 -57.67 -52.54
CA VAL A 342 10.72 -56.37 -53.10
C VAL A 342 9.29 -56.00 -52.71
N HIS A 343 8.37 -56.95 -52.75
CA HIS A 343 6.98 -56.71 -52.37
C HIS A 343 6.86 -56.34 -50.88
N GLU A 344 7.57 -57.05 -50.01
CA GLU A 344 7.64 -56.75 -48.57
C GLU A 344 8.23 -55.36 -48.31
N ALA A 345 9.33 -55.01 -48.99
CA ALA A 345 9.93 -53.68 -48.88
C ALA A 345 8.99 -52.55 -49.31
N GLN A 346 8.24 -52.76 -50.40
CA GLN A 346 7.24 -51.80 -50.87
C GLN A 346 6.09 -51.63 -49.88
N GLN A 347 5.61 -52.72 -49.27
CA GLN A 347 4.54 -52.67 -48.27
C GLN A 347 4.99 -51.95 -47.00
N GLU A 348 6.19 -52.24 -46.50
CA GLU A 348 6.77 -51.61 -45.31
C GLU A 348 7.00 -50.11 -45.52
N LEU A 349 7.62 -49.73 -46.65
CA LEU A 349 7.82 -48.34 -47.04
C LEU A 349 6.50 -47.58 -47.19
N THR A 350 5.48 -48.21 -47.79
CA THR A 350 4.15 -47.60 -47.96
C THR A 350 3.46 -47.35 -46.62
N THR A 351 3.57 -48.29 -45.68
CA THR A 351 2.98 -48.19 -44.34
C THR A 351 3.65 -47.07 -43.54
N LEU A 352 4.98 -47.01 -43.54
CA LEU A 352 5.75 -45.99 -42.81
C LEU A 352 5.62 -44.58 -43.41
N ILE A 353 5.57 -44.44 -44.74
CA ILE A 353 5.32 -43.13 -45.39
C ILE A 353 3.94 -42.57 -44.99
N ARG A 354 2.94 -43.44 -44.80
CA ARG A 354 1.62 -43.03 -44.31
C ARG A 354 1.67 -42.54 -42.86
N GLU A 355 2.50 -43.15 -42.01
CA GLU A 355 2.70 -42.71 -40.63
C GLU A 355 3.51 -41.40 -40.53
N LEU A 356 4.52 -41.24 -41.37
CA LEU A 356 5.38 -40.04 -41.43
C LEU A 356 4.67 -38.82 -42.04
N ARG A 357 3.65 -39.03 -42.86
CA ARG A 357 2.93 -37.97 -43.56
C ARG A 357 1.50 -37.85 -43.03
N PRO A 358 1.18 -36.86 -42.20
CA PRO A 358 -0.21 -36.56 -41.85
C PRO A 358 -0.91 -35.84 -43.02
N ALA A 359 -0.80 -36.36 -44.26
CA ALA A 359 -1.44 -35.79 -45.44
C ALA A 359 -2.97 -35.83 -45.36
N ALA A 360 -3.54 -36.65 -44.46
CA ALA A 360 -4.97 -36.73 -44.31
C ALA A 360 -5.58 -35.47 -43.63
N LEU A 361 -4.76 -34.68 -42.91
CA LEU A 361 -5.21 -33.45 -42.24
C LEU A 361 -4.85 -32.17 -43.02
N GLU A 362 -3.88 -32.22 -43.94
CA GLU A 362 -3.51 -31.09 -44.80
C GLU A 362 -4.50 -30.95 -45.97
N GLY A 363 -5.68 -30.41 -45.69
CA GLY A 363 -6.57 -29.81 -46.70
C GLY A 363 -7.97 -30.41 -46.86
N GLN A 364 -8.26 -31.60 -46.31
CA GLN A 364 -9.56 -32.28 -46.50
C GLN A 364 -10.39 -32.47 -45.20
N GLY A 365 -9.80 -32.20 -44.03
CA GLY A 365 -10.46 -32.34 -42.73
C GLY A 365 -10.53 -33.79 -42.21
N LEU A 366 -10.66 -33.94 -40.88
CA LEU A 366 -10.60 -35.24 -40.16
C LEU A 366 -11.61 -36.27 -40.68
N ALA A 367 -12.80 -35.82 -41.08
CA ALA A 367 -13.86 -36.71 -41.56
C ALA A 367 -13.53 -37.32 -42.93
N ALA A 368 -12.89 -36.57 -43.83
CA ALA A 368 -12.40 -37.10 -45.10
C ALA A 368 -11.22 -38.05 -44.89
N ALA A 369 -10.31 -37.71 -43.97
CA ALA A 369 -9.20 -38.56 -43.56
C ALA A 369 -9.66 -39.95 -43.09
N LEU A 370 -10.62 -39.99 -42.16
CA LEU A 370 -11.15 -41.24 -41.59
C LEU A 370 -11.89 -42.07 -42.64
N ARG A 371 -12.68 -41.43 -43.51
CA ARG A 371 -13.35 -42.12 -44.63
C ARG A 371 -12.32 -42.77 -45.58
N HIS A 372 -11.24 -42.07 -45.91
CA HIS A 372 -10.20 -42.61 -46.78
C HIS A 372 -9.45 -43.78 -46.12
N TYR A 373 -9.05 -43.63 -44.86
CA TYR A 373 -8.35 -44.69 -44.10
C TYR A 373 -9.20 -45.97 -43.99
N VAL A 374 -10.47 -45.86 -43.60
CA VAL A 374 -11.35 -47.02 -43.44
C VAL A 374 -11.64 -47.69 -44.78
N THR A 375 -11.70 -46.93 -45.87
CA THR A 375 -11.86 -47.50 -47.22
C THR A 375 -10.65 -48.31 -47.66
N ASP A 376 -9.44 -47.82 -47.37
CA ASP A 376 -8.19 -48.52 -47.65
C ASP A 376 -8.03 -49.78 -46.78
N TRP A 377 -8.31 -49.67 -45.48
CA TRP A 377 -8.27 -50.80 -44.55
C TRP A 377 -9.28 -51.88 -44.92
N ALA A 378 -10.51 -51.50 -45.28
CA ALA A 378 -11.56 -52.41 -45.74
C ALA A 378 -11.14 -53.18 -47.01
N ARG A 379 -10.42 -52.51 -47.91
CA ARG A 379 -9.90 -53.13 -49.14
C ARG A 379 -8.80 -54.15 -48.86
N GLN A 380 -7.88 -53.82 -47.95
CA GLN A 380 -6.76 -54.70 -47.59
C GLN A 380 -7.22 -55.93 -46.80
N ASN A 381 -8.17 -55.76 -45.87
CA ASN A 381 -8.63 -56.85 -44.99
C ASN A 381 -9.84 -57.61 -45.54
N LYS A 382 -10.41 -57.18 -46.67
CA LYS A 382 -11.63 -57.74 -47.29
C LYS A 382 -12.85 -57.74 -46.35
N ILE A 383 -12.89 -56.80 -45.40
CA ILE A 383 -14.00 -56.62 -44.46
C ILE A 383 -14.74 -55.33 -44.83
N LYS A 384 -16.06 -55.39 -45.04
CA LYS A 384 -16.87 -54.19 -45.29
C LYS A 384 -16.93 -53.33 -44.02
N ALA A 385 -16.48 -52.08 -44.12
CA ALA A 385 -16.60 -51.08 -43.07
C ALA A 385 -17.17 -49.78 -43.63
N GLU A 386 -18.12 -49.15 -42.92
CA GLU A 386 -18.77 -47.88 -43.28
C GLU A 386 -18.50 -46.85 -42.18
N VAL A 387 -18.08 -45.64 -42.57
CA VAL A 387 -17.85 -44.53 -41.63
C VAL A 387 -19.01 -43.55 -41.71
N ARG A 388 -19.75 -43.41 -40.60
CA ARG A 388 -20.74 -42.33 -40.41
C ARG A 388 -20.18 -41.27 -39.48
N VAL A 389 -20.13 -40.04 -39.96
CA VAL A 389 -19.66 -38.87 -39.20
C VAL A 389 -20.88 -38.00 -38.90
N GLN A 390 -21.10 -37.64 -37.64
CA GLN A 390 -22.11 -36.67 -37.21
C GLN A 390 -21.43 -35.48 -36.54
N GLY A 391 -21.75 -34.25 -36.99
CA GLY A 391 -21.27 -33.02 -36.38
C GLY A 391 -19.84 -32.61 -36.77
N GLU A 392 -19.58 -32.35 -38.06
CA GLU A 392 -18.31 -31.72 -38.48
C GLU A 392 -18.15 -30.34 -37.83
N ARG A 393 -17.13 -30.20 -36.98
CA ARG A 393 -16.64 -28.90 -36.51
C ARG A 393 -15.32 -28.61 -37.22
N PRO A 394 -15.14 -27.45 -37.86
CA PRO A 394 -13.84 -27.06 -38.38
C PRO A 394 -12.88 -26.95 -37.18
N LEU A 395 -11.88 -27.83 -37.13
CA LEU A 395 -10.76 -27.68 -36.21
C LEU A 395 -10.03 -26.40 -36.61
N PRO A 396 -9.82 -25.43 -35.70
CA PRO A 396 -9.04 -24.24 -36.02
C PRO A 396 -7.62 -24.70 -36.37
N LEU A 397 -7.22 -24.50 -37.61
CA LEU A 397 -5.84 -24.67 -38.04
C LEU A 397 -5.00 -23.68 -37.24
N LEU A 398 -4.12 -24.18 -36.36
CA LEU A 398 -3.03 -23.40 -35.79
C LEU A 398 -2.30 -22.71 -36.96
N SER A 399 -2.40 -21.38 -37.00
CA SER A 399 -1.98 -20.55 -38.10
C SER A 399 -0.50 -20.78 -38.43
N SER A 400 -0.24 -21.34 -39.61
CA SER A 400 1.07 -21.40 -40.23
C SER A 400 1.49 -19.99 -40.66
N ARG A 401 2.16 -19.25 -39.77
CA ARG A 401 3.06 -18.17 -40.20
C ARG A 401 4.34 -18.82 -40.75
N PRO A 402 4.73 -18.58 -42.02
CA PRO A 402 5.96 -19.13 -42.55
C PRO A 402 7.16 -18.38 -41.96
N CYS A 403 7.74 -18.89 -40.87
CA CYS A 403 9.08 -18.53 -40.42
C CYS A 403 10.10 -19.34 -41.22
N PHE A 404 10.37 -19.01 -42.49
CA PHE A 404 11.61 -19.42 -43.17
C PHE A 404 11.80 -18.59 -44.45
N GLY A 405 12.62 -17.53 -44.36
CA GLY A 405 13.06 -16.73 -45.51
C GLY A 405 14.48 -17.12 -45.90
N TRP A 406 14.64 -17.88 -46.98
CA TRP A 406 15.91 -18.00 -47.71
C TRP A 406 15.88 -17.11 -48.96
N PRO A 407 16.96 -16.38 -49.29
CA PRO A 407 16.95 -15.37 -50.33
C PRO A 407 17.09 -16.02 -51.73
N ARG A 408 16.02 -15.99 -52.54
CA ARG A 408 16.11 -16.28 -53.98
C ARG A 408 16.73 -15.09 -54.70
N ARG A 409 18.01 -15.21 -55.10
CA ARG A 409 18.62 -14.34 -56.13
C ARG A 409 17.92 -14.61 -57.47
N ARG A 410 17.33 -13.56 -58.05
CA ARG A 410 16.79 -13.52 -59.42
C ARG A 410 17.93 -13.30 -60.42
N TRP A 411 17.94 -14.07 -61.51
CA TRP A 411 18.51 -13.65 -62.78
C TRP A 411 17.36 -13.37 -63.76
N PRO A 412 17.43 -12.31 -64.59
CA PRO A 412 16.31 -11.85 -65.41
C PRO A 412 16.41 -12.39 -66.84
N ILE A 413 15.30 -12.90 -67.38
CA ILE A 413 15.06 -12.87 -68.83
C ILE A 413 13.59 -12.47 -69.03
N SER A 414 13.42 -11.47 -69.89
CA SER A 414 12.20 -10.74 -70.21
C SER A 414 11.35 -11.42 -71.30
N ALA A 415 10.10 -10.93 -71.36
CA ALA A 415 9.15 -10.97 -72.48
C ALA A 415 8.30 -12.23 -72.70
N GLY A 416 6.98 -12.02 -72.77
CA GLY A 416 6.02 -13.04 -73.19
C GLY A 416 4.58 -12.78 -72.71
N THR A 417 3.95 -11.76 -73.26
CA THR A 417 2.55 -11.34 -73.06
C THR A 417 1.54 -12.45 -73.35
N VAL A 418 0.65 -12.79 -72.41
CA VAL A 418 -0.72 -13.28 -72.72
C VAL A 418 -1.70 -12.75 -71.67
N GLN A 419 -2.74 -12.09 -72.16
CA GLN A 419 -3.79 -11.39 -71.44
C GLN A 419 -5.13 -12.06 -71.75
N ARG A 420 -5.88 -12.51 -70.72
CA ARG A 420 -7.35 -12.33 -70.54
C ARG A 420 -7.92 -13.29 -69.48
N ARG A 421 -8.41 -12.71 -68.37
CA ARG A 421 -9.82 -12.53 -67.97
C ARG A 421 -10.48 -13.78 -67.38
N GLN A 422 -10.53 -13.82 -66.04
CA GLN A 422 -11.51 -14.59 -65.30
C GLN A 422 -12.87 -13.87 -65.25
N GLN A 423 -13.92 -14.66 -65.45
CA GLN A 423 -15.32 -14.27 -65.33
C GLN A 423 -15.72 -14.07 -63.87
N LYS A 424 -16.41 -12.95 -63.61
CA LYS A 424 -17.26 -12.74 -62.43
C LYS A 424 -18.48 -13.66 -62.53
N PHE A 425 -18.78 -14.41 -61.47
CA PHE A 425 -20.13 -14.94 -61.25
C PHE A 425 -20.70 -14.43 -59.92
N ILE A 426 -21.89 -13.87 -60.04
CA ILE A 426 -22.68 -13.19 -59.02
C ILE A 426 -23.64 -14.22 -58.40
N TRP A 427 -23.73 -14.24 -57.07
CA TRP A 427 -24.71 -15.03 -56.32
C TRP A 427 -26.11 -14.40 -56.43
N ARG A 428 -27.14 -15.21 -56.72
CA ARG A 428 -28.55 -14.91 -56.42
C ARG A 428 -29.19 -16.11 -55.75
N ALA A 429 -29.69 -15.90 -54.54
CA ALA A 429 -30.55 -16.81 -53.81
C ALA A 429 -32.02 -16.58 -54.23
N ALA A 430 -32.81 -17.66 -54.27
CA ALA A 430 -34.27 -17.60 -54.16
C ALA A 430 -34.78 -18.83 -53.38
N PRO A 431 -35.83 -18.68 -52.55
CA PRO A 431 -36.21 -19.66 -51.54
C PRO A 431 -37.35 -20.59 -51.97
N ALA A 432 -37.56 -21.61 -51.13
CA ALA A 432 -38.58 -22.65 -51.18
C ALA A 432 -40.03 -22.13 -51.33
N ARG A 433 -40.87 -22.96 -51.94
CA ARG A 433 -42.30 -23.11 -51.59
C ARG A 433 -42.83 -24.50 -51.92
N SER A 434 -43.57 -25.02 -50.93
CA SER A 434 -44.58 -26.08 -50.91
C SER A 434 -45.45 -26.16 -52.16
N VAL A 435 -45.84 -27.36 -52.59
CA VAL A 435 -47.00 -28.16 -52.12
C VAL A 435 -46.68 -29.64 -52.37
#